data_AF-A0A7K3VXB0-F1
#
_entry.id   AF-A0A7K3VXB0-F1
#
_cell.length_a   1.000
_cell.length_b   1.000
_cell.length_c   1.000
_cell.angle_alpha   90.00
_cell.angle_beta   90.00
_cell.angle_gamma   90.00
#
_symmetry.space_group_name_H-M   'P 1'
#
loop_
_entity.id
_entity.type
_entity.pdbx_description
1 polymer ?
#
loop_
_entity_poly.entity_id
_entity_poly.type
_entity_poly.pdbx_seq_one_letter_code
_entity_poly.pdbx_strand_id
1 'polypeptide(L)'
;MTSPFVDVDRTGPLRVAPTGFTRLGAGPRAPFCSLVLDVGHADEGTGIELGLDGPRGGVRARHVPAEGSVTIEVTGAGGPHVVAGTTVPAAPAATIALVLNENQVTVLMGPAEGDLRPVLTERDGVRRRIDLRDPTVLEGLEYGYGATGTGSVELSAVRAGYSGGVGVRDPQVVRRPDGSPLVRDGKLYLTLTNAGLGFFQQAHWGVWTLDLADPRRLTQVAALFSARDGLVLGDHAGQLVVDEVTGRTIVLVSSWGDHDPDTGVHVRHLVTDGVDLLTGVHVLATERLALPTAESAWDPSLVRVGDRWHIAFTECVSFGPPRYVFHPALAVAAPGADYADGLTLVGADSGREQTEGTILERFGRRWYLLASDRDAAEYPVYDLDLRHRGSLRAPYGTNIPHPMVVRAGTHRRAPWWLLTFDGTGWHEDQLGYGTHGDFVVLSTG
;
A
#
# COMPACT_ATOMS: atom_id res chain seq x y z
N MET A 1 -3.11 -12.84 0.49
CA MET A 1 -1.87 -12.70 -0.31
C MET A 1 -2.20 -12.16 -1.69
N THR A 2 -3.09 -12.81 -2.46
CA THR A 2 -3.82 -12.10 -3.53
C THR A 2 -4.83 -11.15 -2.89
N SER A 3 -4.88 -9.91 -3.38
CA SER A 3 -5.98 -8.96 -3.14
C SER A 3 -7.28 -9.49 -3.76
N PRO A 4 -8.45 -8.87 -3.53
CA PRO A 4 -9.69 -9.27 -4.22
C PRO A 4 -9.67 -9.02 -5.74
N PHE A 5 -8.66 -8.33 -6.27
CA PHE A 5 -8.50 -8.08 -7.71
C PHE A 5 -7.72 -9.21 -8.38
N VAL A 6 -8.42 -10.31 -8.62
CA VAL A 6 -7.89 -11.52 -9.26
C VAL A 6 -8.11 -11.43 -10.77
N ASP A 7 -7.01 -11.50 -11.53
CA ASP A 7 -7.03 -11.49 -13.00
C ASP A 7 -7.17 -12.91 -13.56
N VAL A 8 -6.60 -13.91 -12.85
CA VAL A 8 -6.62 -15.32 -13.23
C VAL A 8 -6.96 -16.16 -12.01
N ASP A 9 -7.99 -17.00 -12.11
CA ASP A 9 -8.29 -18.06 -11.14
C ASP A 9 -8.64 -19.34 -11.93
N ARG A 10 -7.69 -20.27 -11.98
CA ARG A 10 -7.89 -21.59 -12.60
C ARG A 10 -7.81 -22.65 -11.52
N THR A 11 -8.91 -23.34 -11.29
CA THR A 11 -8.99 -24.46 -10.33
C THR A 11 -9.14 -25.79 -11.06
N GLY A 12 -8.49 -26.81 -10.54
CA GLY A 12 -8.56 -28.18 -11.06
C GLY A 12 -7.20 -28.68 -11.57
N PRO A 13 -7.06 -29.99 -11.76
CA PRO A 13 -5.80 -30.60 -12.13
C PRO A 13 -5.36 -30.12 -13.50
N LEU A 14 -4.20 -29.50 -13.54
CA LEU A 14 -3.54 -29.02 -14.75
C LEU A 14 -2.17 -29.68 -14.84
N ARG A 15 -2.01 -30.53 -15.86
CA ARG A 15 -0.71 -31.14 -16.16
C ARG A 15 0.14 -30.21 -17.01
N VAL A 16 1.30 -29.83 -16.50
CA VAL A 16 2.28 -28.95 -17.13
C VAL A 16 3.50 -29.78 -17.55
N ALA A 17 3.73 -29.88 -18.85
CA ALA A 17 4.90 -30.56 -19.43
C ALA A 17 6.09 -29.58 -19.54
N PRO A 18 7.34 -30.08 -19.65
CA PRO A 18 8.53 -29.24 -19.70
C PRO A 18 8.76 -28.67 -21.12
N THR A 19 7.74 -28.04 -21.69
CA THR A 19 7.74 -27.48 -23.05
C THR A 19 8.00 -25.97 -23.08
N GLY A 20 8.26 -25.36 -21.92
CA GLY A 20 8.52 -23.93 -21.77
C GLY A 20 7.51 -23.21 -20.88
N PHE A 21 7.62 -21.88 -20.87
CA PHE A 21 6.81 -21.01 -20.02
C PHE A 21 5.47 -20.68 -20.70
N THR A 22 4.38 -20.94 -19.98
CA THR A 22 3.00 -20.69 -20.43
C THR A 22 2.53 -19.36 -19.89
N ARG A 23 2.24 -18.40 -20.78
CA ARG A 23 1.62 -17.12 -20.41
C ARG A 23 0.10 -17.27 -20.28
N LEU A 24 -0.47 -16.51 -19.37
CA LEU A 24 -1.87 -16.62 -18.98
C LEU A 24 -2.80 -15.66 -19.74
N GLY A 25 -2.28 -14.76 -20.58
CA GLY A 25 -3.07 -13.78 -21.33
C GLY A 25 -3.54 -12.58 -20.51
N ALA A 26 -2.99 -12.40 -19.31
CA ALA A 26 -3.30 -11.29 -18.41
C ALA A 26 -2.04 -10.85 -17.67
N GLY A 27 -2.00 -9.59 -17.26
CA GLY A 27 -0.85 -8.98 -16.59
C GLY A 27 -1.23 -7.73 -15.79
N PRO A 28 -0.33 -7.28 -14.89
CA PRO A 28 -0.64 -6.18 -13.99
C PRO A 28 -0.43 -4.81 -14.66
N ARG A 29 -1.22 -3.82 -14.23
CA ARG A 29 -1.06 -2.40 -14.65
C ARG A 29 -0.07 -1.62 -13.77
N ALA A 30 0.35 -2.22 -12.66
CA ALA A 30 1.30 -1.66 -11.71
C ALA A 30 2.10 -2.81 -11.08
N PRO A 31 3.35 -2.60 -10.64
CA PRO A 31 4.22 -3.68 -10.18
C PRO A 31 3.90 -4.14 -8.75
N PHE A 32 2.63 -4.44 -8.46
CA PHE A 32 2.10 -4.83 -7.15
C PHE A 32 1.16 -6.02 -7.32
N CYS A 33 1.74 -7.18 -7.59
CA CYS A 33 0.98 -8.36 -8.00
C CYS A 33 1.54 -9.64 -7.38
N SER A 34 0.80 -10.73 -7.52
CA SER A 34 1.23 -12.05 -7.10
C SER A 34 0.74 -13.10 -8.07
N LEU A 35 1.51 -14.17 -8.19
CA LEU A 35 1.12 -15.43 -8.82
C LEU A 35 1.33 -16.55 -7.82
N VAL A 36 0.29 -17.34 -7.58
CA VAL A 36 0.25 -18.44 -6.62
C VAL A 36 -0.08 -19.72 -7.37
N LEU A 37 0.73 -20.75 -7.15
CA LEU A 37 0.53 -22.09 -7.67
C LEU A 37 0.32 -23.05 -6.50
N ASP A 38 -0.79 -23.80 -6.55
CA ASP A 38 -0.97 -24.97 -5.70
C ASP A 38 -0.49 -26.20 -6.48
N VAL A 39 0.54 -26.86 -5.95
CA VAL A 39 1.25 -27.99 -6.56
C VAL A 39 0.70 -29.27 -5.97
N GLY A 40 -0.01 -30.06 -6.78
CA GLY A 40 -0.51 -31.37 -6.38
C GLY A 40 0.58 -32.43 -6.44
N HIS A 41 1.35 -32.44 -7.53
CA HIS A 41 2.45 -33.39 -7.73
C HIS A 41 3.53 -32.81 -8.65
N ALA A 42 4.79 -33.20 -8.44
CA ALA A 42 5.86 -32.93 -9.38
C ALA A 42 6.69 -34.22 -9.55
N ASP A 43 6.87 -34.64 -10.80
CA ASP A 43 7.72 -35.79 -11.13
C ASP A 43 9.18 -35.51 -10.70
N GLU A 44 9.93 -36.55 -10.34
CA GLU A 44 11.33 -36.42 -9.94
C GLU A 44 12.17 -35.71 -11.02
N GLY A 45 13.07 -34.81 -10.59
CA GLY A 45 13.90 -34.02 -11.50
C GLY A 45 13.16 -32.92 -12.28
N THR A 46 11.90 -32.62 -11.93
CA THR A 46 11.12 -31.53 -12.53
C THR A 46 11.26 -30.25 -11.70
N GLY A 47 11.53 -29.13 -12.37
CA GLY A 47 11.49 -27.80 -11.76
C GLY A 47 10.17 -27.08 -12.10
N ILE A 48 9.70 -26.25 -11.18
CA ILE A 48 8.49 -25.43 -11.29
C ILE A 48 8.94 -23.99 -11.53
N GLU A 49 8.35 -23.32 -12.51
CA GLU A 49 8.56 -21.90 -12.79
C GLU A 49 7.25 -21.11 -12.63
N LEU A 50 7.34 -19.90 -12.11
CA LEU A 50 6.21 -18.96 -12.00
C LEU A 50 6.71 -17.52 -12.01
N GLY A 51 5.96 -16.60 -12.61
CA GLY A 51 6.27 -15.17 -12.53
C GLY A 51 5.60 -14.35 -13.62
N LEU A 52 6.30 -13.32 -14.08
CA LEU A 52 5.90 -12.45 -15.17
C LEU A 52 6.88 -12.54 -16.33
N ASP A 53 6.37 -12.51 -17.55
CA ASP A 53 7.20 -12.54 -18.75
C ASP A 53 6.61 -11.68 -19.86
N GLY A 54 7.46 -11.02 -20.62
CA GLY A 54 7.03 -10.12 -21.68
C GLY A 54 8.09 -9.93 -22.78
N PRO A 55 7.77 -9.18 -23.84
CA PRO A 55 8.68 -8.95 -24.97
C PRO A 55 9.99 -8.25 -24.58
N ARG A 56 9.97 -7.45 -23.51
CA ARG A 56 11.14 -6.72 -22.99
C ARG A 56 11.86 -7.43 -21.86
N GLY A 57 11.46 -8.67 -21.54
CA GLY A 57 11.91 -9.39 -20.36
C GLY A 57 10.84 -9.49 -19.29
N GLY A 58 11.23 -9.99 -18.12
CA GLY A 58 10.34 -10.25 -17.00
C GLY A 58 11.09 -10.81 -15.80
N VAL A 59 10.35 -11.32 -14.82
CA VAL A 59 10.89 -11.89 -13.59
C VAL A 59 10.22 -13.23 -13.29
N ARG A 60 11.02 -14.23 -12.98
CA ARG A 60 10.54 -15.58 -12.67
C ARG A 60 11.16 -16.08 -11.38
N ALA A 61 10.40 -16.84 -10.63
CA ALA A 61 10.93 -17.74 -9.63
C ALA A 61 10.98 -19.15 -10.19
N ARG A 62 12.02 -19.88 -9.82
CA ARG A 62 12.16 -21.30 -10.15
C ARG A 62 12.43 -22.09 -8.88
N HIS A 63 11.70 -23.19 -8.70
CA HIS A 63 11.89 -24.13 -7.61
C HIS A 63 12.18 -25.52 -8.18
N VAL A 64 13.27 -26.15 -7.73
CA VAL A 64 13.63 -27.54 -8.07
C VAL A 64 13.52 -28.37 -6.79
N PRO A 65 12.37 -29.03 -6.53
CA PRO A 65 12.12 -29.73 -5.28
C PRO A 65 13.16 -30.78 -4.91
N ALA A 66 13.65 -31.54 -5.91
CA ALA A 66 14.64 -32.59 -5.70
C ALA A 66 15.99 -32.06 -5.18
N GLU A 67 16.32 -30.80 -5.51
CA GLU A 67 17.54 -30.13 -5.09
C GLU A 67 17.32 -29.18 -3.90
N GLY A 68 16.05 -28.94 -3.52
CA GLY A 68 15.66 -27.87 -2.62
C GLY A 68 16.02 -26.47 -3.13
N SER A 69 16.32 -26.31 -4.42
CA SER A 69 16.84 -25.06 -4.97
C SER A 69 15.70 -24.09 -5.31
N VAL A 70 15.80 -22.84 -4.87
CA VAL A 70 14.89 -21.75 -5.22
C VAL A 70 15.70 -20.58 -5.77
N THR A 71 15.33 -20.07 -6.95
CA THR A 71 16.00 -18.93 -7.59
C THR A 71 15.02 -17.86 -8.01
N ILE A 72 15.50 -16.62 -8.09
CA ILE A 72 14.85 -15.51 -8.79
C ILE A 72 15.69 -15.20 -10.03
N GLU A 73 15.02 -15.10 -11.17
CA GLU A 73 15.61 -14.90 -12.49
C GLU A 73 14.98 -13.68 -13.17
N VAL A 74 15.80 -12.88 -13.84
CA VAL A 74 15.34 -11.84 -14.76
C VAL A 74 15.49 -12.37 -16.19
N THR A 75 14.39 -12.40 -16.94
CA THR A 75 14.41 -12.79 -18.35
C THR A 75 14.64 -11.58 -19.25
N GLY A 76 15.28 -11.78 -20.41
CA GLY A 76 15.54 -10.73 -21.38
C GLY A 76 16.16 -11.27 -22.67
N ALA A 77 16.61 -10.39 -23.56
CA ALA A 77 17.16 -10.75 -24.87
C ALA A 77 18.40 -11.67 -24.80
N GLY A 78 19.14 -11.64 -23.68
CA GLY A 78 20.29 -12.51 -23.41
C GLY A 78 19.96 -13.87 -22.78
N GLY A 79 18.66 -14.17 -22.58
CA GLY A 79 18.20 -15.33 -21.81
C GLY A 79 17.95 -15.02 -20.33
N PRO A 80 17.58 -16.04 -19.53
CA PRO A 80 17.38 -15.88 -18.10
C PRO A 80 18.70 -15.63 -17.38
N HIS A 81 18.68 -14.75 -16.39
CA HIS A 81 19.80 -14.51 -15.50
C HIS A 81 19.35 -14.64 -14.05
N VAL A 82 19.96 -15.58 -13.31
CA VAL A 82 19.77 -15.71 -11.87
C VAL A 82 20.32 -14.48 -11.18
N VAL A 83 19.47 -13.79 -10.41
CA VAL A 83 19.85 -12.63 -9.60
C VAL A 83 19.94 -12.96 -8.11
N ALA A 84 19.24 -14.01 -7.66
CA ALA A 84 19.33 -14.55 -6.31
C ALA A 84 19.00 -16.04 -6.29
N GLY A 85 19.51 -16.75 -5.27
CA GLY A 85 19.24 -18.16 -5.07
C GLY A 85 19.42 -18.59 -3.62
N THR A 86 18.69 -19.61 -3.21
CA THR A 86 18.76 -20.20 -1.87
C THR A 86 18.43 -21.70 -1.93
N THR A 87 18.63 -22.39 -0.81
CA THR A 87 18.20 -23.77 -0.62
C THR A 87 17.16 -23.82 0.49
N VAL A 88 16.05 -24.50 0.24
CA VAL A 88 15.00 -24.81 1.23
C VAL A 88 15.07 -26.29 1.61
N PRO A 89 14.65 -26.66 2.83
CA PRO A 89 14.56 -28.07 3.21
C PRO A 89 13.73 -28.86 2.20
N ALA A 90 14.16 -30.10 1.91
CA ALA A 90 13.42 -31.03 1.07
C ALA A 90 12.09 -31.40 1.74
N ALA A 91 11.06 -30.61 1.45
CA ALA A 91 9.68 -30.86 1.79
C ALA A 91 8.86 -30.56 0.54
N PRO A 92 7.80 -31.34 0.26
CA PRO A 92 6.90 -31.01 -0.82
C PRO A 92 6.19 -29.71 -0.46
N ALA A 93 6.68 -28.58 -0.96
CA ALA A 93 5.93 -27.35 -0.96
C ALA A 93 4.68 -27.59 -1.81
N ALA A 94 3.53 -27.48 -1.18
CA ALA A 94 2.26 -27.66 -1.87
C ALA A 94 1.70 -26.33 -2.39
N THR A 95 2.21 -25.19 -1.90
CA THR A 95 1.92 -23.89 -2.48
C THR A 95 3.21 -23.08 -2.65
N ILE A 96 3.35 -22.46 -3.82
CA ILE A 96 4.47 -21.56 -4.17
C ILE A 96 3.87 -20.26 -4.69
N ALA A 97 4.34 -19.13 -4.19
CA ALA A 97 3.96 -17.83 -4.69
C ALA A 97 5.19 -17.00 -5.08
N LEU A 98 5.05 -16.24 -6.16
CA LEU A 98 5.89 -15.09 -6.45
C LEU A 98 5.08 -13.84 -6.19
N VAL A 99 5.59 -12.96 -5.33
CA VAL A 99 5.00 -11.66 -5.05
C VAL A 99 5.93 -10.58 -5.58
N LEU A 100 5.36 -9.64 -6.31
CA LEU A 100 6.03 -8.46 -6.82
C LEU A 100 5.51 -7.24 -6.06
N ASN A 101 6.41 -6.50 -5.42
CA ASN A 101 6.15 -5.19 -4.85
C ASN A 101 7.23 -4.22 -5.35
N GLU A 102 6.88 -3.34 -6.28
CA GLU A 102 7.83 -2.51 -7.01
C GLU A 102 8.84 -3.37 -7.82
N ASN A 103 10.14 -3.26 -7.57
CA ASN A 103 11.19 -4.07 -8.18
C ASN A 103 11.57 -5.24 -7.27
N GLN A 104 10.94 -5.36 -6.10
CA GLN A 104 11.21 -6.44 -5.19
C GLN A 104 10.38 -7.66 -5.54
N VAL A 105 11.08 -8.77 -5.79
CA VAL A 105 10.50 -10.08 -6.01
C VAL A 105 10.72 -10.91 -4.76
N THR A 106 9.65 -11.46 -4.22
CA THR A 106 9.70 -12.35 -3.06
C THR A 106 9.04 -13.68 -3.40
N VAL A 107 9.76 -14.77 -3.16
CA VAL A 107 9.25 -16.14 -3.26
C VAL A 107 8.76 -16.57 -1.89
N LEU A 108 7.51 -17.02 -1.85
CA LEU A 108 6.86 -17.53 -0.66
C LEU A 108 6.51 -19.00 -0.88
N MET A 109 6.68 -19.84 0.15
CA MET A 109 6.39 -21.27 0.08
C MET A 109 5.71 -21.76 1.34
N GLY A 110 4.87 -22.78 1.22
CA GLY A 110 4.14 -23.33 2.35
C GLY A 110 3.42 -24.65 2.04
N PRO A 111 2.81 -25.27 3.06
CA PRO A 111 1.93 -26.41 2.89
C PRO A 111 0.61 -26.00 2.23
N ALA A 112 -0.18 -26.98 1.74
CA ALA A 112 -1.44 -26.73 1.05
C ALA A 112 -2.46 -26.05 1.97
N GLU A 113 -2.42 -26.41 3.25
CA GLU A 113 -3.21 -25.83 4.32
C GLU A 113 -2.23 -25.24 5.35
N GLY A 114 -1.88 -23.98 5.19
CA GLY A 114 -1.08 -23.25 6.18
C GLY A 114 -0.46 -21.96 5.65
N ASP A 115 0.34 -21.34 6.50
CA ASP A 115 0.93 -20.03 6.21
C ASP A 115 2.10 -20.16 5.25
N LEU A 116 2.04 -19.36 4.19
CA LEU A 116 3.16 -19.14 3.29
C LEU A 116 4.24 -18.33 4.00
N ARG A 117 5.51 -18.75 3.84
CA ARG A 117 6.67 -18.08 4.44
C ARG A 117 7.61 -17.54 3.38
N PRO A 118 8.28 -16.42 3.62
CA PRO A 118 9.35 -15.97 2.74
C PRO A 118 10.51 -16.96 2.76
N VAL A 119 11.02 -17.27 1.57
CA VAL A 119 12.21 -18.12 1.42
C VAL A 119 13.32 -17.39 0.66
N LEU A 120 12.96 -16.47 -0.22
CA LEU A 120 13.90 -15.71 -1.03
C LEU A 120 13.31 -14.35 -1.39
N THR A 121 14.08 -13.28 -1.25
CA THR A 121 13.70 -11.93 -1.67
C THR A 121 14.87 -11.26 -2.36
N GLU A 122 14.62 -10.55 -3.45
CA GLU A 122 15.63 -9.82 -4.21
C GLU A 122 15.01 -8.59 -4.87
N ARG A 123 15.71 -7.45 -4.77
CA ARG A 123 15.26 -6.17 -5.32
C ARG A 123 16.32 -5.54 -6.21
N ASP A 124 17.52 -5.36 -5.69
CA ASP A 124 18.55 -4.58 -6.37
C ASP A 124 19.10 -5.32 -7.59
N GLY A 125 19.21 -6.65 -7.51
CA GLY A 125 19.55 -7.52 -8.64
C GLY A 125 18.52 -7.45 -9.76
N VAL A 126 17.22 -7.41 -9.40
CA VAL A 126 16.12 -7.23 -10.35
C VAL A 126 16.21 -5.83 -10.98
N ARG A 127 16.20 -4.78 -10.16
CA ARG A 127 16.22 -3.36 -10.59
C ARG A 127 17.41 -3.03 -11.51
N ARG A 128 18.59 -3.63 -11.27
CA ARG A 128 19.77 -3.42 -12.14
C ARG A 128 19.60 -3.98 -13.56
N ARG A 129 18.62 -4.86 -13.79
CA ARG A 129 18.40 -5.54 -15.07
C ARG A 129 17.12 -5.11 -15.74
N ILE A 130 16.06 -4.86 -14.97
CA ILE A 130 14.76 -4.45 -15.44
C ILE A 130 14.11 -3.55 -14.39
N ASP A 131 13.56 -2.40 -14.81
CA ASP A 131 12.75 -1.56 -13.94
C ASP A 131 11.27 -1.88 -14.18
N LEU A 132 10.67 -2.62 -13.26
CA LEU A 132 9.28 -3.07 -13.34
C LEU A 132 8.29 -1.92 -13.08
N ARG A 133 8.77 -0.72 -12.73
CA ARG A 133 7.96 0.49 -12.62
C ARG A 133 7.80 1.22 -13.95
N ASP A 134 8.64 0.90 -14.95
CA ASP A 134 8.58 1.50 -16.27
C ASP A 134 7.27 1.07 -16.97
N PRO A 135 6.37 2.01 -17.34
CA PRO A 135 5.13 1.69 -18.04
C PRO A 135 5.33 0.86 -19.31
N THR A 136 6.44 1.07 -20.02
CA THR A 136 6.75 0.34 -21.25
C THR A 136 7.16 -1.11 -20.99
N VAL A 137 7.73 -1.40 -19.81
CA VAL A 137 7.97 -2.77 -19.37
C VAL A 137 6.64 -3.40 -18.98
N LEU A 138 5.87 -2.73 -18.12
CA LEU A 138 4.60 -3.22 -17.57
C LEU A 138 3.58 -3.61 -18.63
N GLU A 139 3.39 -2.79 -19.68
CA GLU A 139 2.38 -3.01 -20.73
C GLU A 139 2.52 -4.37 -21.43
N GLY A 140 3.73 -4.93 -21.47
CA GLY A 140 4.00 -6.21 -22.12
C GLY A 140 4.14 -7.41 -21.19
N LEU A 141 4.04 -7.23 -19.86
CA LEU A 141 4.20 -8.32 -18.90
C LEU A 141 2.91 -9.11 -18.77
N GLU A 142 3.03 -10.43 -18.82
CA GLU A 142 1.94 -11.35 -18.52
C GLU A 142 2.34 -12.31 -17.39
N TYR A 143 1.37 -12.67 -16.55
CA TYR A 143 1.55 -13.76 -15.59
C TYR A 143 1.79 -15.08 -16.34
N GLY A 144 2.58 -15.98 -15.76
CA GLY A 144 2.77 -17.30 -16.34
C GLY A 144 3.46 -18.29 -15.42
N TYR A 145 3.40 -19.55 -15.82
CA TYR A 145 4.03 -20.66 -15.13
C TYR A 145 4.64 -21.63 -16.12
N GLY A 146 5.52 -22.51 -15.65
CA GLY A 146 6.15 -23.52 -16.48
C GLY A 146 6.65 -24.71 -15.69
N ALA A 147 7.03 -25.76 -16.42
CA ALA A 147 7.82 -26.87 -15.92
C ALA A 147 9.16 -26.91 -16.66
N THR A 148 10.21 -27.35 -15.96
CA THR A 148 11.55 -27.58 -16.52
C THR A 148 12.03 -28.98 -16.14
N GLY A 149 13.05 -29.49 -16.84
CA GLY A 149 13.56 -30.84 -16.61
C GLY A 149 12.93 -31.86 -17.54
N THR A 150 12.76 -33.10 -17.06
CA THR A 150 12.31 -34.24 -17.90
C THR A 150 10.91 -34.74 -17.56
N GLY A 151 10.39 -34.41 -16.37
CA GLY A 151 9.06 -34.80 -15.93
C GLY A 151 8.04 -33.65 -16.03
N SER A 152 6.84 -33.91 -15.51
CA SER A 152 5.70 -33.01 -15.49
C SER A 152 5.32 -32.57 -14.08
N VAL A 153 4.62 -31.45 -13.99
CA VAL A 153 4.02 -30.94 -12.76
C VAL A 153 2.49 -31.00 -12.90
N GLU A 154 1.80 -31.47 -11.87
CA GLU A 154 0.36 -31.32 -11.72
C GLU A 154 0.08 -30.16 -10.77
N LEU A 155 -0.58 -29.13 -11.29
CA LEU A 155 -1.06 -28.00 -10.52
C LEU A 155 -2.53 -28.22 -10.18
N SER A 156 -2.92 -27.99 -8.92
CA SER A 156 -4.30 -28.05 -8.47
C SER A 156 -5.02 -26.71 -8.60
N ALA A 157 -4.25 -25.61 -8.56
CA ALA A 157 -4.76 -24.27 -8.83
C ALA A 157 -3.65 -23.32 -9.32
N VAL A 158 -4.08 -22.31 -10.09
CA VAL A 158 -3.25 -21.18 -10.53
C VAL A 158 -4.04 -19.89 -10.29
N ARG A 159 -3.49 -19.00 -9.47
CA ARG A 159 -4.11 -17.71 -9.15
C ARG A 159 -3.16 -16.57 -9.38
N ALA A 160 -3.60 -15.55 -10.11
CA ALA A 160 -2.81 -14.36 -10.38
C ALA A 160 -3.66 -13.10 -10.23
N GLY A 161 -3.06 -12.02 -9.75
CA GLY A 161 -3.72 -10.73 -9.63
C GLY A 161 -2.93 -9.77 -8.76
N TYR A 162 -3.55 -8.66 -8.39
CA TYR A 162 -2.91 -7.68 -7.53
C TYR A 162 -2.67 -8.28 -6.14
N SER A 163 -1.53 -7.94 -5.54
CA SER A 163 -1.18 -8.38 -4.19
C SER A 163 -1.50 -7.24 -3.23
N GLY A 164 -2.37 -7.53 -2.26
CA GLY A 164 -2.71 -6.65 -1.15
C GLY A 164 -1.85 -7.08 0.03
N GLY A 165 -1.09 -6.13 0.57
CA GLY A 165 -0.03 -6.30 1.55
C GLY A 165 -0.29 -7.25 2.74
N VAL A 166 0.78 -7.65 3.42
CA VAL A 166 0.73 -8.52 4.62
C VAL A 166 0.22 -7.80 5.88
N GLY A 167 -0.18 -6.54 5.73
CA GLY A 167 -0.82 -5.70 6.73
C GLY A 167 -1.38 -4.43 6.09
N VAL A 168 -2.06 -3.62 6.90
CA VAL A 168 -2.58 -2.29 6.53
C VAL A 168 -2.16 -1.22 7.54
N ARG A 169 -1.90 -0.01 7.05
CA ARG A 169 -1.46 1.13 7.85
C ARG A 169 -2.22 2.40 7.47
N ASP A 170 -1.96 3.44 8.25
CA ASP A 170 -2.27 4.83 7.90
C ASP A 170 -3.73 5.09 7.51
N PRO A 171 -4.73 4.67 8.33
CA PRO A 171 -6.13 4.89 8.02
C PRO A 171 -6.47 6.36 7.86
N GLN A 172 -7.16 6.65 6.76
CA GLN A 172 -7.85 7.90 6.53
C GLN A 172 -9.28 7.60 6.12
N VAL A 173 -10.22 8.41 6.59
CA VAL A 173 -11.61 8.32 6.14
C VAL A 173 -11.70 8.98 4.76
N VAL A 174 -12.40 8.33 3.81
CA VAL A 174 -12.84 9.02 2.60
C VAL A 174 -13.91 10.02 3.00
N ARG A 175 -13.70 11.30 2.69
CA ARG A 175 -14.56 12.38 3.20
C ARG A 175 -15.26 13.12 2.07
N ARG A 176 -16.32 13.83 2.42
CA ARG A 176 -16.86 14.93 1.61
C ARG A 176 -16.05 16.21 1.85
N PRO A 177 -16.20 17.25 1.01
CA PRO A 177 -15.51 18.53 1.21
C PRO A 177 -15.70 19.14 2.61
N ASP A 178 -16.88 19.01 3.21
CA ASP A 178 -17.17 19.51 4.57
C ASP A 178 -16.56 18.64 5.70
N GLY A 179 -15.79 17.62 5.32
CA GLY A 179 -15.10 16.65 6.16
C GLY A 179 -16.01 15.60 6.79
N SER A 180 -17.29 15.55 6.42
CA SER A 180 -18.16 14.44 6.81
C SER A 180 -17.69 13.12 6.18
N PRO A 181 -17.78 11.98 6.90
CA PRO A 181 -17.38 10.69 6.37
C PRO A 181 -18.26 10.26 5.19
N LEU A 182 -17.66 9.65 4.18
CA LEU A 182 -18.38 8.97 3.12
C LEU A 182 -18.85 7.61 3.63
N VAL A 183 -20.17 7.47 3.77
CA VAL A 183 -20.84 6.22 4.15
C VAL A 183 -21.86 5.88 3.07
N ARG A 184 -21.80 4.67 2.52
CA ARG A 184 -22.82 4.13 1.61
C ARG A 184 -23.23 2.74 2.09
N ASP A 185 -24.53 2.47 2.10
CA ASP A 185 -25.08 1.15 2.45
C ASP A 185 -24.55 0.57 3.77
N GLY A 186 -24.41 1.42 4.79
CA GLY A 186 -23.90 1.03 6.12
C GLY A 186 -22.39 0.80 6.18
N LYS A 187 -21.65 1.09 5.11
CA LYS A 187 -20.19 0.94 5.03
C LYS A 187 -19.48 2.28 5.04
N LEU A 188 -18.51 2.42 5.92
CA LEU A 188 -17.58 3.55 5.95
C LEU A 188 -16.47 3.31 4.93
N TYR A 189 -16.22 4.27 4.05
CA TYR A 189 -15.11 4.22 3.12
C TYR A 189 -13.84 4.77 3.77
N LEU A 190 -12.75 4.02 3.61
CA LEU A 190 -11.43 4.31 4.14
C LEU A 190 -10.41 4.26 3.01
N THR A 191 -9.32 4.98 3.20
CA THR A 191 -8.08 4.76 2.48
C THR A 191 -7.07 4.20 3.47
N LEU A 192 -6.33 3.17 3.04
CA LEU A 192 -5.30 2.52 3.83
C LEU A 192 -4.06 2.29 2.97
N THR A 193 -2.90 2.42 3.58
CA THR A 193 -1.68 1.84 3.05
C THR A 193 -1.76 0.32 3.16
N ASN A 194 -1.49 -0.39 2.08
CA ASN A 194 -1.32 -1.83 2.04
C ASN A 194 0.17 -2.14 2.15
N ALA A 195 0.59 -2.73 3.28
CA ALA A 195 2.00 -2.97 3.61
C ALA A 195 2.64 -4.03 2.69
N GLY A 196 3.62 -3.63 1.88
CA GLY A 196 4.37 -4.57 1.03
C GLY A 196 5.24 -5.54 1.81
N LEU A 197 5.92 -6.41 1.08
CA LEU A 197 6.91 -7.34 1.64
C LEU A 197 8.29 -6.68 1.87
N GLY A 198 8.34 -5.41 2.26
CA GLY A 198 9.59 -4.68 2.44
C GLY A 198 9.37 -3.29 3.01
N PHE A 199 10.27 -2.36 2.68
CA PHE A 199 10.24 -0.99 3.16
C PHE A 199 9.14 -0.15 2.47
N PHE A 200 9.19 1.18 2.60
CA PHE A 200 8.13 2.06 2.10
C PHE A 200 7.83 1.86 0.61
N GLN A 201 8.84 1.76 -0.27
CA GLN A 201 8.61 1.64 -1.72
C GLN A 201 7.85 0.36 -2.12
N GLN A 202 7.79 -0.65 -1.26
CA GLN A 202 7.09 -1.91 -1.50
C GLN A 202 5.61 -1.86 -1.10
N ALA A 203 5.18 -0.85 -0.35
CA ALA A 203 3.77 -0.65 -0.04
C ALA A 203 3.02 0.04 -1.20
N HIS A 204 1.69 -0.02 -1.17
CA HIS A 204 0.83 0.73 -2.09
C HIS A 204 -0.44 1.16 -1.38
N TRP A 205 -1.35 1.84 -2.08
CA TRP A 205 -2.53 2.45 -1.50
C TRP A 205 -3.82 1.78 -1.96
N GLY A 206 -4.79 1.66 -1.06
CA GLY A 206 -6.07 1.02 -1.35
C GLY A 206 -7.25 1.77 -0.76
N VAL A 207 -8.41 1.59 -1.39
CA VAL A 207 -9.69 1.99 -0.82
C VAL A 207 -10.33 0.76 -0.19
N TRP A 208 -10.83 0.93 1.01
CA TRP A 208 -11.42 -0.11 1.83
C TRP A 208 -12.80 0.31 2.31
N THR A 209 -13.61 -0.68 2.65
CA THR A 209 -14.88 -0.49 3.32
C THR A 209 -14.87 -1.18 4.66
N LEU A 210 -15.34 -0.48 5.69
CA LEU A 210 -15.57 -1.00 7.04
C LEU A 210 -17.07 -1.06 7.29
N ASP A 211 -17.60 -2.24 7.61
CA ASP A 211 -19.01 -2.41 7.97
C ASP A 211 -19.28 -1.76 9.33
N LEU A 212 -20.16 -0.75 9.36
CA LEU A 212 -20.49 -0.05 10.60
C LEU A 212 -21.27 -0.92 11.59
N ALA A 213 -21.92 -2.00 11.11
CA ALA A 213 -22.63 -2.95 11.97
C ALA A 213 -21.70 -4.05 12.52
N ASP A 214 -20.61 -4.36 11.81
CA ASP A 214 -19.58 -5.29 12.26
C ASP A 214 -18.17 -4.81 11.85
N PRO A 215 -17.46 -4.08 12.74
CA PRO A 215 -16.15 -3.51 12.42
C PRO A 215 -15.04 -4.55 12.22
N ARG A 216 -15.33 -5.85 12.33
CA ARG A 216 -14.41 -6.92 11.92
C ARG A 216 -14.44 -7.17 10.42
N ARG A 217 -15.43 -6.63 9.70
CA ARG A 217 -15.59 -6.80 8.25
C ARG A 217 -14.98 -5.61 7.53
N LEU A 218 -13.67 -5.69 7.35
CA LEU A 218 -12.88 -4.79 6.50
C LEU A 218 -12.71 -5.44 5.12
N THR A 219 -12.96 -4.71 4.04
CA THR A 219 -12.87 -5.25 2.67
C THR A 219 -12.26 -4.24 1.72
N GLN A 220 -11.18 -4.63 1.02
CA GLN A 220 -10.58 -3.80 -0.02
C GLN A 220 -11.52 -3.75 -1.21
N VAL A 221 -11.78 -2.54 -1.71
CA VAL A 221 -12.69 -2.29 -2.83
C VAL A 221 -12.01 -1.59 -3.99
N ALA A 222 -10.89 -0.88 -3.75
CA ALA A 222 -10.01 -0.42 -4.82
C ALA A 222 -8.51 -0.54 -4.50
N ALA A 223 -7.68 -0.53 -5.55
CA ALA A 223 -6.23 -0.35 -5.48
C ALA A 223 -5.85 0.88 -6.33
N LEU A 224 -5.06 1.78 -5.75
CA LEU A 224 -4.69 3.06 -6.34
C LEU A 224 -3.17 3.14 -6.44
N PHE A 225 -2.69 3.40 -7.65
CA PHE A 225 -1.27 3.59 -7.96
C PHE A 225 -1.05 4.97 -8.56
N SER A 226 0.15 5.52 -8.43
CA SER A 226 0.53 6.79 -9.03
C SER A 226 1.32 6.58 -10.32
N ALA A 227 0.97 7.30 -11.37
CA ALA A 227 1.84 7.56 -12.50
C ALA A 227 2.46 8.96 -12.33
N ARG A 228 3.79 9.02 -12.20
CA ARG A 228 4.52 10.28 -12.08
C ARG A 228 5.97 10.09 -12.47
N ASP A 229 6.60 11.15 -12.95
CA ASP A 229 8.04 11.18 -13.19
C ASP A 229 8.53 10.02 -14.10
N GLY A 230 7.65 9.56 -15.01
CA GLY A 230 7.89 8.46 -15.94
C GLY A 230 7.68 7.04 -15.38
N LEU A 231 7.24 6.89 -14.14
CA LEU A 231 7.12 5.61 -13.43
C LEU A 231 5.68 5.34 -12.94
N VAL A 232 5.37 4.06 -12.70
CA VAL A 232 4.19 3.61 -11.94
C VAL A 232 4.63 3.17 -10.54
N LEU A 233 4.06 3.80 -9.52
CA LEU A 233 4.53 3.76 -8.13
C LEU A 233 3.40 3.45 -7.15
N GLY A 234 3.75 2.80 -6.04
CA GLY A 234 2.86 2.56 -4.89
C GLY A 234 2.92 3.71 -3.89
N ASP A 235 2.57 4.93 -4.31
CA ASP A 235 2.49 6.07 -3.38
C ASP A 235 1.40 5.85 -2.33
N HIS A 236 1.69 6.21 -1.09
CA HIS A 236 0.86 6.04 0.11
C HIS A 236 1.54 6.84 1.23
N ALA A 237 0.94 7.21 2.35
CA ALA A 237 -0.49 7.23 2.63
C ALA A 237 -1.14 8.47 2.00
N GLY A 238 -2.47 8.46 1.94
CA GLY A 238 -3.22 9.51 1.28
C GLY A 238 -4.69 9.58 1.71
N GLN A 239 -5.40 10.53 1.12
CA GLN A 239 -6.81 10.80 1.34
C GLN A 239 -7.57 10.97 0.02
N LEU A 240 -8.83 10.53 0.01
CA LEU A 240 -9.81 10.90 -1.01
C LEU A 240 -10.85 11.87 -0.43
N VAL A 241 -11.09 12.97 -1.13
CA VAL A 241 -12.20 13.90 -0.87
C VAL A 241 -13.19 13.83 -2.04
N VAL A 242 -14.36 13.25 -1.80
CA VAL A 242 -15.39 12.98 -2.81
C VAL A 242 -16.55 13.96 -2.63
N ASP A 243 -16.73 14.84 -3.60
CA ASP A 243 -17.90 15.71 -3.72
C ASP A 243 -18.94 15.07 -4.64
N GLU A 244 -19.86 14.31 -4.04
CA GLU A 244 -20.94 13.64 -4.77
C GLU A 244 -21.92 14.61 -5.44
N VAL A 245 -21.94 15.90 -5.03
CA VAL A 245 -22.82 16.91 -5.61
C VAL A 245 -22.28 17.39 -6.95
N THR A 246 -20.97 17.59 -7.04
CA THR A 246 -20.31 18.06 -8.27
C THR A 246 -19.73 16.93 -9.11
N GLY A 247 -19.61 15.72 -8.55
CA GLY A 247 -18.91 14.59 -9.17
C GLY A 247 -17.39 14.69 -9.06
N ARG A 248 -16.86 15.72 -8.37
CA ARG A 248 -15.44 16.00 -8.23
C ARG A 248 -14.84 15.10 -7.15
N THR A 249 -13.72 14.45 -7.46
CA THR A 249 -12.88 13.75 -6.46
C THR A 249 -11.48 14.33 -6.45
N ILE A 250 -11.05 14.79 -5.27
CA ILE A 250 -9.68 15.23 -5.01
C ILE A 250 -8.92 14.05 -4.40
N VAL A 251 -7.77 13.75 -4.98
CA VAL A 251 -6.82 12.74 -4.51
C VAL A 251 -5.63 13.46 -3.91
N LEU A 252 -5.21 13.06 -2.71
CA LEU A 252 -3.97 13.51 -2.07
C LEU A 252 -3.19 12.29 -1.63
N VAL A 253 -1.91 12.20 -1.94
CA VAL A 253 -1.09 11.04 -1.59
C VAL A 253 0.37 11.43 -1.39
N SER A 254 1.04 10.76 -0.46
CA SER A 254 2.46 10.98 -0.15
C SER A 254 3.35 10.19 -1.11
N SER A 255 4.42 10.79 -1.61
CA SER A 255 5.27 10.24 -2.69
C SER A 255 6.27 9.16 -2.24
N TRP A 256 5.87 8.21 -1.40
CA TRP A 256 6.78 7.20 -0.83
C TRP A 256 7.21 6.10 -1.81
N GLY A 257 6.53 5.95 -2.95
CA GLY A 257 6.72 4.80 -3.86
C GLY A 257 8.11 4.71 -4.51
N ASP A 258 8.90 5.78 -4.47
CA ASP A 258 10.29 5.84 -4.93
C ASP A 258 11.20 6.54 -3.91
N HIS A 259 10.81 6.55 -2.62
CA HIS A 259 11.51 7.25 -1.55
C HIS A 259 13.03 7.13 -1.64
N ASP A 260 13.68 8.29 -1.63
CA ASP A 260 15.12 8.46 -1.54
C ASP A 260 15.37 9.66 -0.60
N PRO A 261 16.08 9.49 0.53
CA PRO A 261 16.41 10.56 1.46
C PRO A 261 16.97 11.84 0.81
N ASP A 262 17.67 11.72 -0.32
CA ASP A 262 18.25 12.87 -1.02
C ASP A 262 17.19 13.70 -1.78
N THR A 263 16.09 13.07 -2.18
CA THR A 263 14.99 13.71 -2.91
C THR A 263 13.79 14.05 -2.02
N GLY A 264 13.67 13.35 -0.90
CA GLY A 264 12.62 13.49 0.09
C GLY A 264 11.26 12.97 -0.35
N VAL A 265 10.25 13.28 0.45
CA VAL A 265 8.85 12.90 0.22
C VAL A 265 8.03 14.16 0.05
N HIS A 266 7.04 14.13 -0.84
CA HIS A 266 6.15 15.26 -1.13
C HIS A 266 4.71 14.80 -1.19
N VAL A 267 3.79 15.71 -0.87
CA VAL A 267 2.36 15.50 -1.15
C VAL A 267 2.11 15.71 -2.64
N ARG A 268 1.39 14.77 -3.24
CA ARG A 268 0.94 14.80 -4.63
C ARG A 268 -0.57 14.79 -4.70
N HIS A 269 -1.10 15.28 -5.81
CA HIS A 269 -2.54 15.42 -5.98
C HIS A 269 -2.99 15.17 -7.42
N LEU A 270 -4.30 14.94 -7.54
CA LEU A 270 -5.06 14.88 -8.79
C LEU A 270 -6.50 15.29 -8.49
N VAL A 271 -7.16 15.92 -9.47
CA VAL A 271 -8.62 16.10 -9.48
C VAL A 271 -9.19 15.25 -10.60
N THR A 272 -10.24 14.49 -10.31
CA THR A 272 -11.02 13.77 -11.31
C THR A 272 -12.47 14.22 -11.25
N ASP A 273 -13.15 14.20 -12.40
CA ASP A 273 -14.56 14.54 -12.51
C ASP A 273 -15.33 13.32 -13.04
N GLY A 274 -16.27 12.81 -12.25
CA GLY A 274 -17.13 11.69 -12.62
C GLY A 274 -16.45 10.31 -12.68
N VAL A 275 -15.20 10.19 -12.24
CA VAL A 275 -14.48 8.91 -12.18
C VAL A 275 -14.73 8.25 -10.81
N ASP A 276 -15.19 7.00 -10.82
CA ASP A 276 -15.32 6.20 -9.60
C ASP A 276 -13.96 5.61 -9.20
N LEU A 277 -13.32 6.23 -8.22
CA LEU A 277 -12.08 5.74 -7.60
C LEU A 277 -12.34 4.80 -6.42
N LEU A 278 -13.60 4.55 -6.05
CA LEU A 278 -13.95 3.75 -4.89
C LEU A 278 -14.06 2.26 -5.19
N THR A 279 -13.94 1.87 -6.47
CA THR A 279 -13.97 0.47 -6.90
C THR A 279 -12.91 0.19 -7.97
N GLY A 280 -12.33 -1.01 -7.96
CA GLY A 280 -11.44 -1.49 -9.03
C GLY A 280 -9.97 -1.04 -8.91
N VAL A 281 -9.24 -1.06 -10.02
CA VAL A 281 -7.79 -0.78 -10.04
C VAL A 281 -7.48 0.43 -10.91
N HIS A 282 -6.76 1.39 -10.34
CA HIS A 282 -6.49 2.68 -10.96
C HIS A 282 -5.01 3.03 -10.95
N VAL A 283 -4.53 3.60 -12.05
CA VAL A 283 -3.23 4.26 -12.15
C VAL A 283 -3.51 5.73 -12.41
N LEU A 284 -3.13 6.59 -11.46
CA LEU A 284 -3.53 7.98 -11.38
C LEU A 284 -2.33 8.87 -11.74
N ALA A 285 -2.46 9.69 -12.77
CA ALA A 285 -1.43 10.69 -13.08
C ALA A 285 -1.45 11.77 -12.00
N THR A 286 -0.42 11.82 -11.16
CA THR A 286 -0.36 12.76 -10.02
C THR A 286 0.74 13.80 -10.22
N GLU A 287 0.47 15.02 -9.77
CA GLU A 287 1.45 16.11 -9.75
C GLU A 287 1.78 16.52 -8.32
N ARG A 288 2.92 17.17 -8.12
CA ARG A 288 3.32 17.63 -6.78
C ARG A 288 2.43 18.79 -6.36
N LEU A 289 1.84 18.71 -5.16
CA LEU A 289 1.12 19.82 -4.57
C LEU A 289 2.12 20.84 -4.01
N ALA A 290 1.94 22.11 -4.36
CA ALA A 290 2.77 23.20 -3.86
C ALA A 290 2.40 23.58 -2.41
N LEU A 291 2.80 22.73 -1.45
CA LEU A 291 2.67 23.05 -0.03
C LEU A 291 3.62 24.19 0.35
N PRO A 292 3.23 25.08 1.30
CA PRO A 292 4.02 26.23 1.71
C PRO A 292 5.12 25.83 2.73
N THR A 293 5.97 24.88 2.34
CA THR A 293 7.11 24.39 3.12
C THR A 293 8.29 24.07 2.20
N ALA A 294 9.51 24.20 2.72
CA ALA A 294 10.73 23.75 2.06
C ALA A 294 11.11 22.32 2.43
N GLU A 295 10.48 21.77 3.47
CA GLU A 295 10.76 20.45 4.02
C GLU A 295 10.10 19.34 3.20
N SER A 296 10.52 18.10 3.44
CA SER A 296 9.74 16.96 2.96
C SER A 296 8.38 16.94 3.67
N ALA A 297 7.33 16.50 2.96
CA ALA A 297 5.98 16.50 3.47
C ALA A 297 5.20 15.23 3.10
N TRP A 298 4.47 14.68 4.08
CA TRP A 298 3.58 13.51 3.90
C TRP A 298 2.32 13.60 4.77
N ASP A 299 1.50 12.55 4.76
CA ASP A 299 0.23 12.40 5.48
C ASP A 299 -0.74 13.57 5.29
N PRO A 300 -1.16 13.86 4.05
CA PRO A 300 -2.10 14.94 3.81
C PRO A 300 -3.48 14.62 4.41
N SER A 301 -4.08 15.64 5.03
CA SER A 301 -5.48 15.66 5.45
C SER A 301 -6.12 16.99 5.07
N LEU A 302 -7.04 16.95 4.11
CA LEU A 302 -7.74 18.10 3.55
C LEU A 302 -9.19 18.17 4.01
N VAL A 303 -9.65 19.38 4.32
CA VAL A 303 -11.07 19.67 4.58
C VAL A 303 -11.42 21.12 4.24
N ARG A 304 -12.67 21.36 3.85
CA ARG A 304 -13.23 22.70 3.69
C ARG A 304 -13.99 23.12 4.96
N VAL A 305 -13.49 24.16 5.62
CA VAL A 305 -14.10 24.78 6.80
C VAL A 305 -14.63 26.16 6.42
N GLY A 306 -15.95 26.30 6.37
CA GLY A 306 -16.57 27.52 5.85
C GLY A 306 -16.25 27.70 4.37
N ASP A 307 -15.67 28.83 4.01
CA ASP A 307 -15.26 29.20 2.65
C ASP A 307 -13.78 28.94 2.36
N ARG A 308 -13.06 28.20 3.23
CA ARG A 308 -11.62 27.93 3.09
C ARG A 308 -11.27 26.46 3.16
N TRP A 309 -10.31 26.05 2.33
CA TRP A 309 -9.63 24.77 2.45
C TRP A 309 -8.51 24.84 3.48
N HIS A 310 -8.42 23.82 4.31
CA HIS A 310 -7.34 23.57 5.27
C HIS A 310 -6.69 22.26 4.91
N ILE A 311 -5.38 22.24 4.81
CA ILE A 311 -4.58 21.05 4.57
C ILE A 311 -3.57 20.90 5.70
N ALA A 312 -3.71 19.81 6.43
CA ALA A 312 -2.74 19.39 7.41
C ALA A 312 -1.82 18.34 6.79
N PHE A 313 -0.56 18.32 7.22
CA PHE A 313 0.48 17.42 6.71
C PHE A 313 1.59 17.29 7.75
N THR A 314 2.42 16.27 7.62
CA THR A 314 3.64 16.10 8.42
C THR A 314 4.80 16.71 7.65
N GLU A 315 5.61 17.56 8.29
CA GLU A 315 6.91 18.02 7.78
C GLU A 315 8.04 17.13 8.30
N CYS A 316 9.06 16.91 7.49
CA CYS A 316 10.29 16.24 7.90
C CYS A 316 11.51 17.06 7.54
N VAL A 317 12.20 17.46 8.59
CA VAL A 317 13.37 18.33 8.53
C VAL A 317 14.69 17.55 8.42
N SER A 318 14.66 16.24 8.62
CA SER A 318 15.85 15.39 8.52
C SER A 318 15.48 13.93 8.29
N PHE A 319 16.09 13.30 7.28
CA PHE A 319 16.16 11.85 7.13
C PHE A 319 17.44 11.24 7.74
N GLY A 320 18.25 12.06 8.41
CA GLY A 320 19.60 11.71 8.86
C GLY A 320 19.64 10.84 10.13
N PRO A 321 20.81 10.26 10.46
CA PRO A 321 21.00 9.53 11.71
C PRO A 321 20.89 10.47 12.95
N PRO A 322 20.43 9.96 14.11
CA PRO A 322 20.11 8.55 14.37
C PRO A 322 18.68 8.15 13.94
N ARG A 323 17.84 9.10 13.53
CA ARG A 323 16.43 8.88 13.16
C ARG A 323 15.89 10.04 12.33
N TYR A 324 14.82 9.79 11.59
CA TYR A 324 14.08 10.85 10.91
C TYR A 324 13.54 11.86 11.92
N VAL A 325 13.38 13.13 11.56
CA VAL A 325 12.81 14.16 12.45
C VAL A 325 11.64 14.82 11.77
N PHE A 326 10.45 14.66 12.35
CA PHE A 326 9.20 15.07 11.72
C PHE A 326 8.12 15.51 12.73
N HIS A 327 7.26 16.42 12.28
CA HIS A 327 6.25 17.10 13.08
C HIS A 327 5.01 17.52 12.27
N PRO A 328 3.85 17.74 12.91
CA PRO A 328 2.64 18.18 12.22
C PRO A 328 2.71 19.65 11.83
N ALA A 329 2.13 19.96 10.66
CA ALA A 329 1.98 21.29 10.10
C ALA A 329 0.57 21.49 9.54
N LEU A 330 0.17 22.76 9.41
CA LEU A 330 -1.14 23.16 8.90
C LEU A 330 -0.98 24.33 7.94
N ALA A 331 -1.60 24.23 6.77
CA ALA A 331 -1.75 25.32 5.82
C ALA A 331 -3.22 25.56 5.47
N VAL A 332 -3.49 26.77 4.97
CA VAL A 332 -4.84 27.22 4.63
C VAL A 332 -4.81 27.96 3.29
N ALA A 333 -5.83 27.72 2.47
CA ALA A 333 -6.06 28.48 1.24
C ALA A 333 -6.75 29.83 1.55
N ALA A 334 -6.64 30.79 0.63
CA ALA A 334 -7.39 32.04 0.73
C ALA A 334 -8.92 31.78 0.72
N PRO A 335 -9.74 32.67 1.31
CA PRO A 335 -11.21 32.60 1.19
C PRO A 335 -11.66 32.42 -0.26
N GLY A 336 -12.51 31.41 -0.50
CA GLY A 336 -13.08 31.13 -1.82
C GLY A 336 -12.11 30.58 -2.86
N ALA A 337 -10.81 30.45 -2.54
CA ALA A 337 -9.82 29.81 -3.40
C ALA A 337 -10.00 28.29 -3.40
N ASP A 338 -9.50 27.63 -4.44
CA ASP A 338 -9.46 26.18 -4.46
C ASP A 338 -8.35 25.63 -3.56
N TYR A 339 -8.39 24.33 -3.27
CA TYR A 339 -7.50 23.73 -2.26
C TYR A 339 -6.01 23.84 -2.56
N ALA A 340 -5.62 23.98 -3.83
CA ALA A 340 -4.24 24.08 -4.27
C ALA A 340 -3.77 25.53 -4.47
N ASP A 341 -4.67 26.52 -4.36
CA ASP A 341 -4.40 27.90 -4.75
C ASP A 341 -3.98 28.75 -3.55
N GLY A 342 -2.76 29.29 -3.62
CA GLY A 342 -2.29 30.30 -2.66
C GLY A 342 -2.27 29.81 -1.22
N LEU A 343 -1.91 28.54 -0.99
CA LEU A 343 -1.75 27.97 0.34
C LEU A 343 -0.74 28.80 1.16
N THR A 344 -1.13 29.15 2.38
CA THR A 344 -0.27 29.82 3.36
C THR A 344 -0.12 28.95 4.59
N LEU A 345 1.11 28.80 5.08
CA LEU A 345 1.37 28.07 6.32
C LEU A 345 0.73 28.81 7.50
N VAL A 346 -0.07 28.08 8.29
CA VAL A 346 -0.59 28.55 9.57
C VAL A 346 0.46 28.37 10.66
N GLY A 347 1.09 27.20 10.68
CA GLY A 347 2.19 26.87 11.58
C GLY A 347 2.67 25.44 11.42
N ALA A 348 3.72 25.10 12.18
CA ALA A 348 4.24 23.76 12.37
C ALA A 348 4.65 23.57 13.85
N ASP A 349 4.53 22.36 14.40
CA ASP A 349 4.95 22.06 15.78
C ASP A 349 6.39 21.50 15.83
N SER A 350 7.36 22.37 15.54
CA SER A 350 8.79 22.00 15.55
C SER A 350 9.36 21.65 16.92
N GLY A 351 8.54 21.66 17.98
CA GLY A 351 8.91 21.13 19.29
C GLY A 351 8.83 19.60 19.39
N ARG A 352 8.26 18.94 18.37
CA ARG A 352 8.15 17.48 18.27
C ARG A 352 9.06 16.96 17.18
N GLU A 353 9.53 15.73 17.35
CA GLU A 353 10.52 15.13 16.44
C GLU A 353 10.10 13.77 15.89
N GLN A 354 9.05 13.14 16.43
CA GLN A 354 8.52 11.86 15.97
C GLN A 354 6.99 11.90 15.92
N THR A 355 6.43 12.91 15.26
CA THR A 355 4.98 13.12 15.26
C THR A 355 4.40 13.22 13.86
N GLU A 356 3.61 12.21 13.48
CA GLU A 356 2.99 12.08 12.15
C GLU A 356 1.53 11.62 12.23
N GLY A 357 0.95 11.15 11.11
CA GLY A 357 -0.45 10.77 11.05
C GLY A 357 -1.37 11.97 11.26
N THR A 358 -1.11 13.05 10.53
CA THR A 358 -1.81 14.31 10.70
C THR A 358 -3.25 14.23 10.16
N ILE A 359 -4.26 14.30 11.03
CA ILE A 359 -5.69 14.14 10.68
C ILE A 359 -6.50 15.37 11.12
N LEU A 360 -7.25 15.99 10.19
CA LEU A 360 -8.24 17.00 10.52
C LEU A 360 -9.59 16.37 10.85
N GLU A 361 -10.09 16.60 12.07
CA GLU A 361 -11.32 15.99 12.56
C GLU A 361 -12.25 17.00 13.26
N ARG A 362 -13.56 16.76 13.16
CA ARG A 362 -14.58 17.66 13.73
C ARG A 362 -15.22 17.07 14.98
N PHE A 363 -14.95 17.70 16.12
CA PHE A 363 -15.64 17.40 17.37
C PHE A 363 -16.73 18.44 17.65
N GLY A 364 -17.97 18.05 17.41
CA GLY A 364 -19.13 18.95 17.53
C GLY A 364 -19.10 20.05 16.47
N ARG A 365 -18.92 21.31 16.88
CA ARG A 365 -18.83 22.47 15.97
C ARG A 365 -17.41 22.96 15.73
N ARG A 366 -16.41 22.30 16.32
CA ARG A 366 -15.01 22.73 16.29
C ARG A 366 -14.17 21.72 15.52
N TRP A 367 -13.18 22.25 14.83
CA TRP A 367 -12.19 21.49 14.08
C TRP A 367 -10.89 21.43 14.86
N TYR A 368 -10.22 20.30 14.74
CA TYR A 368 -8.95 20.04 15.37
C TYR A 368 -8.05 19.27 14.40
N LEU A 369 -6.74 19.46 14.59
CA LEU A 369 -5.72 18.61 14.03
C LEU A 369 -5.32 17.60 15.09
N LEU A 370 -5.34 16.32 14.74
CA LEU A 370 -4.85 15.21 15.53
C LEU A 370 -3.52 14.74 14.91
N ALA A 371 -2.59 14.30 15.74
CA ALA A 371 -1.38 13.60 15.28
C ALA A 371 -1.03 12.48 16.26
N SER A 372 -0.01 11.69 15.93
CA SER A 372 0.50 10.58 16.73
C SER A 372 1.96 10.84 17.08
N ASP A 373 2.26 10.95 18.36
CA ASP A 373 3.59 11.27 18.88
C ASP A 373 4.24 10.01 19.47
N ARG A 374 5.23 9.47 18.76
CA ARG A 374 5.93 8.25 19.16
C ARG A 374 6.75 8.42 20.43
N ASP A 375 7.39 9.57 20.60
CA ASP A 375 8.29 9.81 21.73
C ASP A 375 7.51 9.93 23.04
N ALA A 376 6.37 10.62 23.00
CA ALA A 376 5.48 10.77 24.14
C ALA A 376 4.45 9.62 24.30
N ALA A 377 4.31 8.76 23.28
CA ALA A 377 3.28 7.72 23.19
C ALA A 377 1.87 8.27 23.45
N GLU A 378 1.55 9.39 22.81
CA GLU A 378 0.26 10.06 22.92
C GLU A 378 -0.24 10.58 21.57
N TYR A 379 -1.47 11.09 21.57
CA TYR A 379 -2.11 11.66 20.39
C TYR A 379 -2.37 13.15 20.60
N PRO A 380 -1.42 14.06 20.32
CA PRO A 380 -1.63 15.48 20.54
C PRO A 380 -2.76 16.04 19.67
N VAL A 381 -3.48 17.01 20.23
CA VAL A 381 -4.64 17.67 19.63
C VAL A 381 -4.37 19.17 19.54
N TYR A 382 -4.53 19.73 18.36
CA TYR A 382 -4.33 21.16 18.08
C TYR A 382 -5.62 21.78 17.56
N ASP A 383 -5.81 23.07 17.80
CA ASP A 383 -6.82 23.82 17.06
C ASP A 383 -6.33 24.23 15.67
N LEU A 384 -7.17 24.95 14.90
CA LEU A 384 -6.82 25.42 13.56
C LEU A 384 -5.83 26.60 13.55
N ASP A 385 -5.41 27.14 14.70
CA ASP A 385 -4.27 28.06 14.82
C ASP A 385 -2.98 27.29 15.20
N LEU A 386 -3.01 25.95 15.10
CA LEU A 386 -1.98 25.01 15.55
C LEU A 386 -1.56 25.18 17.02
N ARG A 387 -2.47 25.63 17.89
CA ARG A 387 -2.22 25.67 19.33
C ARG A 387 -2.56 24.32 19.95
N HIS A 388 -1.61 23.72 20.67
CA HIS A 388 -1.85 22.49 21.42
C HIS A 388 -2.96 22.69 22.48
N ARG A 389 -3.95 21.78 22.48
CA ARG A 389 -5.14 21.81 23.36
C ARG A 389 -5.19 20.64 24.35
N GLY A 390 -4.30 19.66 24.22
CA GLY A 390 -4.26 18.44 25.02
C GLY A 390 -4.09 17.22 24.12
N SER A 391 -4.31 16.02 24.65
CA SER A 391 -4.20 14.76 23.89
C SER A 391 -5.50 13.95 23.87
N LEU A 392 -5.70 13.16 22.81
CA LEU A 392 -6.77 12.18 22.72
C LEU A 392 -6.48 11.05 23.71
N ARG A 393 -7.44 10.79 24.60
CA ARG A 393 -7.34 9.70 25.58
C ARG A 393 -7.72 8.38 24.93
N ALA A 394 -6.75 7.71 24.34
CA ALA A 394 -6.88 6.37 23.78
C ALA A 394 -5.63 5.54 24.07
N PRO A 395 -5.74 4.20 24.11
CA PRO A 395 -4.56 3.33 24.10
C PRO A 395 -3.62 3.67 22.94
N TYR A 396 -2.32 3.74 23.22
CA TYR A 396 -1.29 3.96 22.21
C TYR A 396 -0.64 2.61 21.86
N GLY A 397 -0.69 2.24 20.58
CA GLY A 397 -0.17 0.98 20.05
C GLY A 397 1.35 0.96 19.82
N THR A 398 1.78 0.05 18.96
CA THR A 398 3.17 -0.04 18.49
C THR A 398 3.38 0.85 17.26
N ASN A 399 4.65 1.12 16.91
CA ASN A 399 5.04 2.04 15.84
C ASN A 399 4.43 3.45 16.02
N ILE A 400 3.91 4.09 14.96
CA ILE A 400 3.26 5.41 15.00
C ILE A 400 1.80 5.30 14.53
N PRO A 401 0.88 4.83 15.38
CA PRO A 401 -0.51 4.54 15.01
C PRO A 401 -1.26 5.83 14.63
N HIS A 402 -1.88 5.92 13.44
CA HIS A 402 -2.62 7.13 13.05
C HIS A 402 -3.88 7.33 13.90
N PRO A 403 -4.21 8.58 14.30
CA PRO A 403 -5.32 8.91 15.19
C PRO A 403 -6.66 9.16 14.45
N MET A 404 -7.05 8.31 13.50
CA MET A 404 -8.25 8.55 12.69
C MET A 404 -9.54 8.27 13.46
N VAL A 405 -10.19 9.34 13.95
CA VAL A 405 -11.40 9.25 14.78
C VAL A 405 -12.68 9.45 13.97
N VAL A 406 -13.67 8.57 14.14
CA VAL A 406 -14.97 8.64 13.47
C VAL A 406 -16.10 8.21 14.40
N ARG A 407 -17.34 8.64 14.12
CA ARG A 407 -18.52 8.08 14.81
C ARG A 407 -18.95 6.77 14.17
N ALA A 408 -19.25 5.78 15.00
CA ALA A 408 -19.76 4.46 14.64
C ALA A 408 -21.26 4.50 14.25
N GLY A 409 -21.62 5.38 13.33
CA GLY A 409 -23.00 5.60 12.89
C GLY A 409 -23.46 7.05 12.99
N THR A 410 -24.69 7.29 12.53
CA THR A 410 -25.26 8.64 12.37
C THR A 410 -26.06 9.11 13.58
N HIS A 411 -26.35 8.22 14.53
CA HIS A 411 -27.07 8.57 15.75
C HIS A 411 -26.19 9.40 16.70
N ARG A 412 -26.78 10.38 17.40
CA ARG A 412 -26.06 11.24 18.36
C ARG A 412 -25.35 10.48 19.48
N ARG A 413 -25.84 9.28 19.82
CA ARG A 413 -25.30 8.39 20.84
C ARG A 413 -24.39 7.30 20.27
N ALA A 414 -24.12 7.29 18.96
CA ALA A 414 -23.17 6.35 18.38
C ALA A 414 -21.81 6.52 19.06
N PRO A 415 -21.14 5.42 19.44
CA PRO A 415 -19.83 5.48 20.04
C PRO A 415 -18.84 6.09 19.05
N TRP A 416 -17.75 6.62 19.59
CA TRP A 416 -16.61 7.03 18.80
C TRP A 416 -15.69 5.83 18.60
N TRP A 417 -15.17 5.72 17.38
CA TRP A 417 -14.12 4.79 17.02
C TRP A 417 -12.85 5.56 16.75
N LEU A 418 -11.73 5.03 17.25
CA LEU A 418 -10.40 5.34 16.74
C LEU A 418 -10.00 4.19 15.84
N LEU A 419 -9.83 4.50 14.55
CA LEU A 419 -9.34 3.59 13.53
C LEU A 419 -7.83 3.75 13.45
N THR A 420 -7.09 2.68 13.63
CA THR A 420 -5.63 2.71 13.65
C THR A 420 -5.05 1.37 13.21
N PHE A 421 -3.75 1.17 13.38
CA PHE A 421 -3.09 -0.10 13.10
C PHE A 421 -2.16 -0.53 14.23
N ASP A 422 -1.92 -1.84 14.31
CA ASP A 422 -0.82 -2.40 15.09
C ASP A 422 0.43 -2.58 14.22
N GLY A 423 1.56 -2.08 14.70
CA GLY A 423 2.84 -2.07 14.02
C GLY A 423 3.66 -3.35 14.15
N THR A 424 3.10 -4.48 14.58
CA THR A 424 3.84 -5.76 14.61
C THR A 424 4.12 -6.26 13.20
N GLY A 425 5.40 -6.50 12.88
CA GLY A 425 5.85 -6.94 11.57
C GLY A 425 5.57 -8.42 11.28
N TRP A 426 5.19 -8.72 10.04
CA TRP A 426 5.11 -10.08 9.52
C TRP A 426 6.45 -10.49 8.91
N HIS A 427 7.11 -11.50 9.49
CA HIS A 427 8.45 -11.96 9.05
C HIS A 427 9.50 -10.85 8.88
N GLU A 428 9.49 -9.87 9.80
CA GLU A 428 10.42 -8.73 9.80
C GLU A 428 11.90 -9.16 9.88
N ASP A 429 12.17 -10.32 10.49
CA ASP A 429 13.50 -10.92 10.56
C ASP A 429 14.10 -11.26 9.19
N GLN A 430 13.24 -11.51 8.19
CA GLN A 430 13.64 -11.85 6.82
C GLN A 430 13.42 -10.71 5.83
N LEU A 431 12.34 -9.94 6.02
CA LEU A 431 11.90 -8.92 5.06
C LEU A 431 12.32 -7.50 5.47
N GLY A 432 12.84 -7.33 6.69
CA GLY A 432 13.12 -6.03 7.26
C GLY A 432 11.85 -5.26 7.64
N TYR A 433 12.05 -4.01 8.05
CA TYR A 433 10.97 -3.13 8.50
C TYR A 433 9.99 -2.80 7.36
N GLY A 434 8.69 -2.78 7.68
CA GLY A 434 7.63 -2.27 6.82
C GLY A 434 6.48 -3.25 6.55
N THR A 435 6.61 -4.51 6.97
CA THR A 435 5.64 -5.59 6.77
C THR A 435 4.53 -5.67 7.84
N HIS A 436 4.23 -4.57 8.51
CA HIS A 436 3.32 -4.53 9.66
C HIS A 436 1.95 -3.94 9.34
N GLY A 437 0.94 -4.29 10.14
CA GLY A 437 -0.35 -3.61 10.13
C GLY A 437 -1.57 -4.51 10.35
N ASP A 438 -1.91 -4.85 11.58
CA ASP A 438 -3.29 -5.30 11.86
C ASP A 438 -4.19 -4.08 11.95
N PHE A 439 -5.34 -4.08 11.27
CA PHE A 439 -6.32 -3.01 11.42
C PHE A 439 -6.98 -3.08 12.80
N VAL A 440 -6.92 -1.99 13.55
CA VAL A 440 -7.45 -1.91 14.91
C VAL A 440 -8.58 -0.89 14.98
N VAL A 441 -9.70 -1.29 15.58
CA VAL A 441 -10.82 -0.41 15.92
C VAL A 441 -10.94 -0.34 17.43
N LEU A 442 -10.66 0.82 18.00
CA LEU A 442 -10.84 1.09 19.43
C LEU A 442 -12.15 1.85 19.61
N SER A 443 -13.08 1.30 20.40
CA SER A 443 -14.40 1.92 20.64
C SER A 443 -14.49 2.54 22.01
N THR A 444 -15.07 3.74 22.09
CA THR A 444 -15.55 4.29 23.37
C THR A 444 -16.73 3.45 23.85
N GLY A 445 -16.58 2.82 25.02
CA GLY A 445 -17.64 2.10 25.73
C GLY A 445 -18.65 3.03 26.40
#